data_AF-A0A6G0XIT9-F1
#
_entry.id   AF-A0A6G0XIT9-F1
#
_cell.length_a   1.000
_cell.length_b   1.000
_cell.length_c   1.000
_cell.angle_alpha   90.00
_cell.angle_beta   90.00
_cell.angle_gamma   90.00
#
_symmetry.space_group_name_H-M   'P 1'
#
loop_
_entity.id
_entity.type
_entity.pdbx_description
1 polymer ?
#
loop_
_entity_poly.entity_id
_entity_poly.type
_entity_poly.pdbx_seq_one_letter_code
_entity_poly.pdbx_strand_id
1 'polypeptide(L)'
;MAAVAARPRNCTMCRECIRAPGWSDKVELGRVSDHFIFSVETVGMLPPEDLLPEALKVLMTKCDVAVESLNAMDDELAEDETM
;
A
#
# COMPACT_ATOMS: atom_id res chain seq x y z
N MET A 1 -22.61 -3.46 31.56
CA MET A 1 -21.61 -2.42 31.19
C MET A 1 -20.70 -3.05 30.14
N ALA A 2 -20.65 -2.47 28.93
CA ALA A 2 -19.83 -3.00 27.83
C ALA A 2 -18.62 -2.08 27.61
N ALA A 3 -17.45 -2.67 27.34
CA ALA A 3 -16.27 -1.92 26.92
C ALA A 3 -16.29 -1.73 25.40
N VAL A 4 -15.96 -0.52 24.93
CA VAL A 4 -15.91 -0.18 23.50
C VAL A 4 -14.53 0.42 23.19
N ALA A 5 -13.95 0.02 22.05
CA ALA A 5 -12.68 0.57 21.59
C ALA A 5 -12.87 2.04 21.15
N ALA A 6 -12.49 2.99 22.00
CA ALA A 6 -12.70 4.42 21.73
C ALA A 6 -11.80 4.98 20.62
N ARG A 7 -10.56 4.49 20.48
CA ARG A 7 -9.57 4.97 19.49
C ARG A 7 -8.73 3.82 18.91
N PRO A 8 -9.28 3.00 17.98
CA PRO A 8 -8.58 1.85 17.41
C PRO A 8 -7.26 2.20 16.70
N ARG A 9 -7.17 3.39 16.08
CA ARG A 9 -5.97 3.89 15.38
C ARG A 9 -4.74 4.02 16.29
N ASN A 10 -4.94 4.24 17.59
CA ASN A 10 -3.84 4.41 18.54
C ASN A 10 -3.24 3.07 18.99
N CYS A 11 -3.83 1.94 18.58
CA CYS A 11 -3.31 0.61 18.88
C CYS A 11 -2.02 0.36 18.10
N THR A 12 -0.92 0.13 18.80
CA THR A 12 0.38 -0.24 18.20
C THR A 12 0.47 -1.72 17.82
N MET A 13 -0.63 -2.48 17.98
CA MET A 13 -0.66 -3.94 17.82
C MET A 13 0.33 -4.70 18.71
N CYS A 14 0.43 -4.34 19.99
CA CYS A 14 1.24 -5.10 20.96
C CYS A 14 0.72 -6.51 21.29
N ARG A 15 -0.51 -6.85 20.85
CA ARG A 15 -1.18 -8.16 21.07
C ARG A 15 -1.45 -8.55 22.52
N GLU A 16 -1.32 -7.60 23.44
CA GLU A 16 -1.57 -7.83 24.87
C GLU A 16 -3.02 -8.24 25.16
N CYS A 17 -3.96 -7.67 24.42
CA CYS A 17 -5.40 -7.92 24.58
C CYS A 17 -5.85 -9.36 24.29
N ILE A 18 -5.03 -10.17 23.62
CA ILE A 18 -5.33 -11.57 23.29
C ILE A 18 -4.37 -12.55 23.97
N ARG A 19 -3.44 -12.06 24.81
CA ARG A 19 -2.39 -12.90 25.40
C ARG A 19 -2.92 -13.84 26.49
N ALA A 20 -3.84 -13.34 27.32
CA ALA A 20 -4.36 -14.12 28.44
C ALA A 20 -5.34 -15.20 27.94
N PRO A 21 -5.37 -16.39 28.57
CA PRO A 21 -6.31 -17.45 28.20
C PRO A 21 -7.77 -16.99 28.23
N GLY A 22 -8.56 -17.39 27.22
CA GLY A 22 -9.97 -17.03 27.10
C GLY A 22 -10.26 -15.62 26.58
N TRP A 23 -9.25 -14.87 26.13
CA TRP A 23 -9.44 -13.57 25.48
C TRP A 23 -9.54 -13.64 23.95
N SER A 24 -8.97 -14.68 23.34
CA SER A 24 -9.11 -14.95 21.89
C SER A 24 -10.56 -15.00 21.44
N ASP A 25 -11.44 -15.52 22.31
CA ASP A 25 -12.86 -15.73 21.98
C ASP A 25 -13.72 -14.49 22.28
N LYS A 26 -13.11 -13.44 22.85
CA LYS A 26 -13.78 -12.20 23.27
C LYS A 26 -13.36 -10.98 22.46
N VAL A 27 -12.17 -11.03 21.87
CA VAL A 27 -11.57 -9.91 21.14
C VAL A 27 -10.91 -10.44 19.87
N GLU A 28 -11.35 -9.90 18.73
CA GLU A 28 -10.67 -10.09 17.46
C GLU A 28 -9.73 -8.92 17.19
N LEU A 29 -8.48 -9.23 16.83
CA LEU A 29 -7.47 -8.23 16.49
C LEU A 29 -7.08 -8.39 15.02
N GLY A 30 -7.32 -7.34 14.23
CA GLY A 30 -7.03 -7.32 12.80
C GLY A 30 -6.74 -5.93 12.26
N ARG A 31 -6.45 -5.85 10.96
CA ARG A 31 -6.35 -4.60 10.20
C ARG A 31 -7.34 -4.65 9.04
N VAL A 32 -7.82 -3.48 8.64
CA VAL A 32 -8.59 -3.31 7.41
C VAL A 32 -7.59 -3.26 6.25
N SER A 33 -7.65 -4.23 5.34
CA SER A 33 -6.59 -4.50 4.35
C SER A 33 -6.42 -3.41 3.28
N ASP A 34 -7.48 -2.64 3.03
CA ASP A 34 -7.55 -1.56 2.04
C ASP A 34 -7.50 -0.15 2.66
N HIS A 35 -7.33 -0.05 3.99
CA HIS A 35 -7.25 1.23 4.69
C HIS A 35 -5.82 1.51 5.16
N PHE A 36 -5.11 2.30 4.37
CA PHE A 36 -3.71 2.65 4.62
C PHE A 36 -3.58 3.96 5.41
N ILE A 37 -2.59 4.00 6.28
CA ILE A 37 -2.20 5.20 7.03
C ILE A 37 -0.72 5.45 6.73
N PHE A 38 -0.46 6.35 5.80
CA PHE A 38 0.91 6.75 5.45
C PHE A 38 1.39 7.87 6.37
N SER A 39 2.66 7.80 6.77
CA SER A 39 3.39 8.89 7.43
C SER A 39 4.62 9.17 6.59
N VAL A 40 4.75 10.40 6.10
CA VAL A 40 5.83 10.81 5.20
C VAL A 40 6.62 11.91 5.89
N GLU A 41 7.92 11.68 6.05
CA GLU A 41 8.87 12.63 6.62
C GLU A 41 9.96 12.91 5.58
N THR A 42 10.40 14.17 5.49
CA THR A 42 11.45 14.57 4.55
C THR A 42 12.75 14.90 5.26
N VAL A 43 13.84 14.94 4.51
CA VAL A 43 15.14 15.41 4.98
C VAL A 43 15.30 16.94 4.91
N GLY A 44 14.25 17.67 4.51
CA GLY A 44 14.21 19.14 4.47
C GLY A 44 14.44 19.79 3.10
N MET A 45 14.78 19.04 2.05
CA MET A 45 14.98 19.60 0.69
C MET A 45 13.66 19.85 -0.06
N LEU A 46 12.66 19.01 0.20
CA LEU A 46 11.33 19.09 -0.39
C LEU A 46 10.27 19.04 0.71
N PRO A 47 9.11 19.71 0.53
CA PRO A 47 7.94 19.50 1.36
C PRO A 47 7.43 18.05 1.32
N PRO A 48 6.94 17.47 2.43
CA PRO A 48 6.44 16.09 2.48
C PRO A 48 5.22 15.86 1.56
N GLU A 49 4.39 16.88 1.38
CA GLU A 49 3.21 16.84 0.50
C GLU A 49 3.55 16.61 -0.97
N ASP A 50 4.77 16.95 -1.40
CA ASP A 50 5.22 16.79 -2.78
C ASP A 50 5.78 15.38 -3.05
N LEU A 51 6.28 14.68 -2.02
CA LEU A 51 6.96 13.40 -2.21
C LEU A 51 6.04 12.29 -2.72
N LEU A 52 4.82 12.19 -2.20
CA LEU A 52 3.89 11.14 -2.61
C LEU A 52 3.42 11.32 -4.08
N PRO A 53 2.99 12.54 -4.51
CA PRO A 53 2.72 12.81 -5.93
C PRO A 53 3.90 12.48 -6.85
N GLU A 54 5.14 12.86 -6.49
CA GLU A 54 6.32 12.55 -7.31
C GLU A 54 6.60 11.05 -7.40
N ALA A 55 6.46 10.32 -6.28
CA ALA A 55 6.61 8.86 -6.28
C ALA A 55 5.57 8.17 -7.18
N LEU A 56 4.32 8.67 -7.20
CA LEU A 56 3.27 8.15 -8.08
C LEU A 56 3.56 8.43 -9.54
N LYS A 57 4.12 9.59 -9.90
CA LYS A 57 4.57 9.88 -11.27
C LYS A 57 5.61 8.88 -11.74
N VAL A 58 6.62 8.59 -10.89
CA VAL A 58 7.63 7.58 -11.21
C VAL A 58 7.02 6.19 -11.40
N LEU A 59 6.00 5.83 -10.61
CA LEU A 59 5.27 4.57 -10.79
C LEU A 59 4.55 4.53 -12.14
N MET A 60 3.83 5.60 -12.51
CA MET A 60 3.14 5.70 -13.80
C MET A 60 4.11 5.58 -14.97
N THR A 61 5.22 6.33 -14.96
CA THR A 61 6.24 6.26 -16.02
C THR A 61 6.82 4.84 -16.18
N LYS A 62 6.97 4.08 -15.08
CA LYS A 62 7.42 2.68 -15.18
C LYS A 62 6.39 1.79 -15.86
N CYS A 63 5.10 2.01 -15.61
CA CYS A 63 4.04 1.30 -16.30
C CYS A 63 4.03 1.65 -17.79
N ASP A 64 4.18 2.93 -18.13
CA ASP A 64 4.20 3.39 -19.52
C ASP A 64 5.35 2.72 -20.30
N VAL A 65 6.57 2.73 -19.74
CA VAL A 65 7.74 2.06 -20.34
C VAL A 65 7.50 0.57 -20.54
N ALA A 66 6.87 -0.11 -19.57
CA ALA A 66 6.57 -1.53 -19.69
C ALA A 66 5.56 -1.80 -20.81
N VAL A 67 4.52 -0.97 -20.93
CA VAL A 67 3.51 -1.08 -21.99
C VAL A 67 4.13 -0.82 -23.37
N GLU A 68 4.92 0.25 -23.50
CA GLU A 68 5.63 0.57 -24.76
C GLU A 68 6.54 -0.57 -25.20
N SER A 69 7.27 -1.17 -24.27
CA SER A 69 8.18 -2.29 -24.58
C SER A 69 7.43 -3.53 -25.06
N LEU A 70 6.26 -3.83 -24.47
CA LEU A 70 5.43 -4.96 -24.89
C LEU A 70 4.81 -4.72 -26.27
N ASN A 71 4.29 -3.52 -26.52
CA ASN A 71 3.71 -3.18 -27.82
C ASN A 71 4.77 -3.26 -28.94
N ALA A 72 5.99 -2.80 -28.68
CA ALA A 72 7.08 -2.91 -29.65
C ALA A 72 7.39 -4.37 -30.02
N MET A 73 7.32 -5.30 -29.05
CA MET A 73 7.49 -6.73 -29.32
C MET A 73 6.32 -7.31 -30.11
N ASP A 74 5.08 -6.89 -29.80
CA ASP A 74 3.90 -7.33 -30.54
C ASP A 74 3.92 -6.84 -32.00
N ASP A 75 4.40 -5.62 -32.24
CA ASP A 75 4.58 -5.07 -33.59
C ASP A 75 5.67 -5.83 -34.37
N GLU A 76 6.81 -6.14 -33.75
CA GLU A 76 7.88 -6.97 -34.35
C GLU A 76 7.39 -8.38 -34.73
N LEU A 77 6.56 -9.01 -33.89
CA LEU A 77 5.95 -10.31 -34.16
C LEU A 77 4.96 -10.25 -35.32
N ALA A 78 4.15 -9.19 -35.40
CA ALA A 78 3.19 -9.00 -36.48
C ALA A 78 3.88 -8.79 -37.83
N GLU A 79 5.04 -8.12 -37.85
CA GLU A 79 5.84 -7.93 -39.06
C GLU A 79 6.45 -9.27 -39.56
N ASP A 80 6.97 -10.12 -38.67
CA ASP A 80 7.55 -11.43 -39.02
C ASP A 80 6.51 -12.43 -39.57
N GLU A 81 5.24 -12.35 -39.12
CA GLU A 81 4.15 -13.19 -39.64
C GLU A 81 3.67 -12.80 -41.05
N THR A 82 3.98 -11.58 -41.50
CA THR A 82 3.55 -11.07 -42.82
C THR A 82 4.60 -11.23 -43.92
N MET A 83 5.78 -11.76 -43.62
CA MET A 83 6.85 -12.09 -44.59
C MET A 83 6.82 -13.56 -45.01
#